data_AF-E6YQP6-F1
#
_entry.id   AF-E6YQP6-F1
#
_cell.length_a   1.000
_cell.length_b   1.000
_cell.length_c   1.000
_cell.angle_alpha   90.00
_cell.angle_beta   90.00
_cell.angle_gamma   90.00
#
_symmetry.space_group_name_H-M   'P 1'
#
loop_
_entity.id
_entity.type
_entity.pdbx_description
1 polymer ?
#
loop_
_entity_poly.entity_id
_entity_poly.type
_entity_poly.pdbx_seq_one_letter_code
_entity_poly.pdbx_strand_id
1 'polypeptide(L)' 'MEKKSTDYSASLIPEELQKRREAVDAAISTHTIEGITLHSKTLEILEGYAKGEYSLEEFNTLMDNATL' A
#
# COMPACT_ATOMS: atom_id res chain seq x y z
N MET A 1 12.85 -19.91 14.35
CA MET A 1 11.52 -19.33 14.09
C MET A 1 11.50 -19.00 12.62
N GLU A 2 10.94 -19.89 11.80
CA GLU A 2 10.88 -19.71 10.36
C GLU A 2 10.01 -18.49 10.05
N LYS A 3 10.59 -17.49 9.40
CA LYS A 3 9.83 -16.40 8.80
C LYS A 3 9.07 -17.00 7.63
N LYS A 4 7.86 -17.45 7.90
CA LYS A 4 6.88 -17.78 6.87
C LYS A 4 6.47 -16.45 6.25
N SER A 5 7.23 -16.00 5.25
CA SER A 5 6.72 -15.07 4.26
C SER A 5 5.56 -15.79 3.57
N THR A 6 4.38 -15.71 4.17
CA THR A 6 3.14 -16.12 3.52
C THR A 6 3.05 -15.30 2.25
N ASP A 7 3.15 -15.97 1.10
CA ASP A 7 2.77 -15.45 -0.21
C ASP A 7 1.33 -14.92 -0.16
N TYR A 8 1.12 -13.74 0.41
CA TYR A 8 -0.18 -13.06 0.41
C TYR A 8 -0.60 -12.75 -1.04
N SER A 9 0.38 -12.56 -1.93
CA SER A 9 0.14 -12.36 -3.36
C SER A 9 -0.52 -13.57 -4.05
N ALA A 10 -0.37 -14.79 -3.50
CA ALA A 10 -0.93 -16.00 -4.11
C ALA A 10 -2.43 -16.21 -3.83
N SER A 11 -3.03 -15.42 -2.92
CA SER A 11 -4.44 -15.57 -2.51
C SER A 11 -5.33 -14.37 -2.81
N LEU A 12 -4.79 -13.27 -3.35
CA LEU A 12 -5.58 -12.07 -3.62
C LEU A 12 -6.37 -12.22 -4.92
N ILE A 13 -7.68 -12.11 -4.81
CA ILE A 13 -8.58 -12.11 -5.97
C ILE A 13 -8.35 -10.80 -6.75
N PRO A 14 -8.31 -10.80 -8.09
CA PRO A 14 -8.10 -9.58 -8.89
C PRO A 14 -9.00 -8.40 -8.53
N GLU A 15 -10.25 -8.67 -8.11
CA GLU A 15 -11.18 -7.63 -7.64
C GLU A 15 -10.67 -6.90 -6.38
N GLU A 16 -9.99 -7.61 -5.48
CA GLU A 16 -9.42 -7.01 -4.28
C GLU A 16 -8.25 -6.09 -4.65
N LEU A 17 -7.35 -6.53 -5.54
CA LEU A 17 -6.25 -5.70 -6.03
C LEU A 17 -6.78 -4.44 -6.75
N GLN A 18 -7.86 -4.57 -7.51
CA GLN A 18 -8.51 -3.43 -8.14
C GLN A 18 -9.03 -2.42 -7.10
N LYS A 19 -9.72 -2.89 -6.05
CA LYS A 19 -10.19 -2.02 -4.96
C LYS A 19 -9.03 -1.34 -4.23
N ARG A 20 -7.93 -2.05 -4.00
CA ARG A 20 -6.72 -1.46 -3.39
C ARG A 20 -6.11 -0.38 -4.28
N ARG A 21 -6.02 -0.62 -5.59
CA ARG A 21 -5.55 0.37 -6.56
C ARG A 21 -6.41 1.63 -6.52
N GLU A 22 -7.73 1.49 -6.58
CA GLU A 22 -8.67 2.61 -6.52
C GLU A 22 -8.54 3.42 -5.23
N ALA A 23 -8.38 2.74 -4.09
CA ALA A 23 -8.18 3.41 -2.80
C ALA A 23 -6.85 4.20 -2.76
N VAL A 24 -5.76 3.63 -3.27
CA VAL A 24 -4.45 4.29 -3.34
C VAL A 24 -4.49 5.50 -4.28
N ASP A 25 -5.09 5.36 -5.46
CA ASP A 25 -5.20 6.44 -6.43
C ASP A 25 -6.05 7.60 -5.86
N ALA A 26 -7.14 7.30 -5.15
CA ALA A 26 -7.94 8.30 -4.45
C ALA A 26 -7.14 9.03 -3.35
N ALA A 27 -6.34 8.29 -2.56
CA ALA A 27 -5.48 8.87 -1.54
C ALA A 27 -4.40 9.79 -2.12
N ILE A 28 -3.80 9.45 -3.26
CA ILE A 28 -2.84 10.32 -3.95
C ILE A 28 -3.55 11.55 -4.52
N SER A 29 -4.71 11.35 -5.15
CA SER A 29 -5.49 12.41 -5.79
C SER A 29 -5.95 13.47 -4.80
N THR A 30 -6.45 13.08 -3.62
CA THR A 30 -6.94 14.05 -2.62
C THR A 30 -5.84 14.98 -2.11
N HIS A 31 -4.59 14.53 -2.02
CA HIS A 31 -3.46 15.40 -1.65
C HIS A 31 -3.01 16.26 -2.83
N THR A 32 -3.00 15.69 -4.03
CA THR A 32 -2.61 16.40 -5.25
C THR A 32 -3.53 17.58 -5.56
N ILE A 33 -4.85 17.43 -5.32
CA ILE A 33 -5.84 18.52 -5.48
C ILE A 33 -5.55 19.70 -4.54
N GLU A 34 -4.99 19.43 -3.36
CA GLU A 34 -4.53 20.44 -2.40
C GLU A 34 -3.13 20.99 -2.72
N GLY A 35 -2.53 20.59 -3.85
CA GLY A 35 -1.16 20.96 -4.22
C GLY A 35 -0.08 20.27 -3.39
N ILE A 36 -0.43 19.18 -2.69
CA ILE A 36 0.47 18.43 -1.81
C ILE A 36 0.95 17.18 -2.56
N THR A 37 2.26 17.10 -2.77
CA THR A 37 2.90 15.85 -3.22
C THR A 37 3.28 15.02 -2.00
N LEU A 38 2.82 13.77 -1.95
CA LEU A 38 3.19 12.83 -0.89
C LEU A 38 4.69 12.53 -0.92
N HIS A 39 5.25 12.25 0.26
CA HIS A 39 6.66 11.86 0.38
C HIS A 39 6.95 10.58 -0.41
N SER A 40 8.14 10.46 -0.99
CA SER A 40 8.53 9.33 -1.86
C SER A 40 8.39 7.98 -1.14
N LYS A 41 8.71 7.93 0.16
CA LYS A 41 8.56 6.73 0.98
C LYS A 41 7.10 6.32 1.15
N THR A 42 6.20 7.30 1.29
CA THR A 42 4.75 7.05 1.36
C THR A 42 4.25 6.46 0.05
N LEU A 43 4.70 6.99 -1.10
CA LEU A 43 4.33 6.48 -2.42
C LEU A 43 4.81 5.03 -2.62
N GLU A 44 6.02 4.70 -2.18
CA GLU A 44 6.55 3.33 -2.23
C GLU A 44 5.66 2.35 -1.43
N ILE A 45 5.26 2.73 -0.21
CA ILE A 45 4.42 1.90 0.67
C ILE A 45 2.98 1.77 0.12
N LEU A 46 2.44 2.83 -0.51
CA LEU A 46 1.13 2.74 -1.16
C LEU A 46 1.15 1.79 -2.37
N GLU A 47 2.22 1.84 -3.17
CA GLU A 47 2.35 1.01 -4.37
C GLU A 47 2.46 -0.48 -4.03
N GLY A 48 3.25 -0.83 -3.01
CA GLY A 48 3.35 -2.22 -2.55
C GLY A 48 2.01 -2.78 -2.05
N TYR A 49 1.21 -1.95 -1.37
CA TYR A 49 -0.14 -2.35 -0.94
C TYR A 49 -1.08 -2.58 -2.12
N ALA A 50 -1.06 -1.69 -3.11
CA ALA A 50 -1.88 -1.80 -4.32
C ALA A 50 -1.55 -3.04 -5.15
N LYS A 51 -0.29 -3.47 -5.16
CA LYS A 51 0.17 -4.71 -5.81
C LYS A 51 -0.11 -5.98 -5.02
N GLY A 52 -0.52 -5.85 -3.76
CA GLY A 52 -0.73 -7.00 -2.88
C GLY A 52 0.56 -7.64 -2.40
N GLU A 53 1.65 -6.87 -2.30
CA GLU A 53 2.94 -7.34 -1.77
C GLU A 53 2.85 -7.69 -0.27
N TYR A 54 1.87 -7.11 0.43
CA TYR A 54 1.59 -7.35 1.84
C TYR A 54 0.12 -7.11 2.21
N SER A 55 -0.23 -7.54 3.42
CA SER A 55 -1.55 -7.34 4.04
C SER A 55 -1.80 -5.89 4.47
N LEU A 56 -3.04 -5.57 4.83
CA LEU A 56 -3.40 -4.25 5.39
C LEU A 56 -2.67 -3.97 6.73
N GLU A 57 -2.48 -5.00 7.56
CA GLU A 57 -1.78 -4.87 8.84
C GLU A 57 -0.30 -4.52 8.64
N GLU A 58 0.37 -5.19 7.70
CA GLU A 58 1.75 -4.89 7.32
C GLU A 58 1.88 -3.51 6.66
N PHE A 59 0.92 -3.13 5.80
CA PHE A 59 0.85 -1.76 5.27
C PHE A 59 0.81 -0.72 6.39
N ASN A 60 -0.08 -0.89 7.37
CA ASN A 60 -0.21 0.03 8.50
C ASN A 60 1.09 0.10 9.31
N THR A 61 1.70 -1.06 9.56
CA THR A 61 2.98 -1.13 10.28
C THR A 61 4.10 -0.41 9.54
N LEU A 62 4.17 -0.54 8.20
CA LEU A 62 5.16 0.16 7.39
C LEU A 62 4.94 1.67 7.39
N MET A 63 3.69 2.11 7.33
CA MET A 63 3.32 3.52 7.41
C MET A 63 3.69 4.14 8.77
N ASP A 64 3.37 3.47 9.87
CA ASP A 64 3.64 3.95 11.23
C ASP A 64 5.15 4.07 11.53
N ASN A 65 5.96 3.21 10.92
CA ASN A 65 7.42 3.19 11.09
C ASN A 65 8.19 3.92 9.97
N ALA A 66 7.49 4.57 9.04
CA ALA A 66 8.13 5.25 7.92
C ALA A 66 8.97 6.43 8.41
N THR A 67 10.23 6.48 7.99
CA THR A 67 11.05 7.69 8.10
C THR A 67 10.82 8.55 6.86
N LEU A 68 10.38 9.79 7.06
CA LEU A 68 10.01 10.77 6.03
C LEU A 68 11.05 11.88 5.90
#